data_AF-A0A9E6K0X9-F1
#
_entry.id   AF-A0A9E6K0X9-F1
#
_cell.length_a   1.000
_cell.length_b   1.000
_cell.length_c   1.000
_cell.angle_alpha   90.00
_cell.angle_beta   90.00
_cell.angle_gamma   90.00
#
_symmetry.space_group_name_H-M   'P 1'
#
loop_
_entity.id
_entity.type
_entity.pdbx_description
1 polymer ?
#
loop_
_entity_poly.entity_id
_entity_poly.type
_entity_poly.pdbx_seq_one_letter_code
_entity_poly.pdbx_strand_id
1 'polypeptide(L)'
;MLNIFRGTQKKKTAPAPATAQNVADVLAKGTVAIKDLIAPSFVEVDFTNLKIDDKYYRTLFVVGYPRYVSANWLYSLITFDHPLYISMFIYPTEAKAVLDELKRKIAEMEATIEGQMKAGKVVDPTIQVALDDAMSLQAELAKGAERFFQFGLYITIPADTLDELNQQTKQIDSVLSSLLIIAKQATLQMEEGFKSTLPMFSDKLAVWRNMDSTSLATTFPFSTASLTRNEGILYGINQHDGSLIIFDRFTLENANSVVLGKSGGGKSFMVKLEAARLLTMGTQVIILDPDNEYRKLSESMGGEFVEFSGSSQYKINPFDLAKENIEPDELSNKILSLHGLLKVIMGDLTPAQDALLDRSLVATYQQKGITQDPSTFNQEPPLLEDLYKVFIGMESAEAREMADRLEKFVKGSASGIFNAHSNFDIKNPFTVFGIRDLEEEM
;
A
#
# COMPACT_ATOMS: atom_id res chain seq x y z
N MET A 1 -25.36 -34.87 81.31
CA MET A 1 -23.91 -34.57 81.30
C MET A 1 -23.68 -33.36 80.41
N LEU A 2 -22.97 -32.37 80.95
CA LEU A 2 -22.16 -31.32 80.32
C LEU A 2 -22.79 -30.30 79.34
N ASN A 3 -23.07 -29.14 79.94
CA ASN A 3 -22.48 -27.84 79.63
C ASN A 3 -22.64 -27.27 78.20
N ILE A 4 -23.81 -26.64 78.07
CA ILE A 4 -24.09 -25.40 77.37
C ILE A 4 -22.95 -24.39 77.60
N PHE A 5 -22.26 -24.04 76.52
CA PHE A 5 -21.14 -23.10 76.49
C PHE A 5 -21.58 -21.68 76.89
N ARG A 6 -20.88 -21.14 77.90
CA ARG A 6 -20.75 -19.69 78.12
C ARG A 6 -20.06 -19.06 76.90
N GLY A 7 -20.84 -18.34 76.09
CA GLY A 7 -20.34 -17.39 75.10
C GLY A 7 -20.94 -16.03 75.38
N THR A 8 -20.14 -15.13 75.93
CA THR A 8 -20.50 -13.75 76.31
C THR A 8 -21.10 -12.97 75.15
N GLN A 9 -22.28 -12.38 75.36
CA GLN A 9 -22.85 -11.35 74.48
C GLN A 9 -21.89 -10.16 74.40
N LYS A 10 -21.13 -10.04 73.31
CA LYS A 10 -20.50 -8.77 72.93
C LYS A 10 -21.57 -7.90 72.26
N LYS A 11 -21.95 -6.81 72.94
CA LYS A 11 -22.68 -5.67 72.35
C LYS A 11 -22.03 -5.33 70.99
N LYS A 12 -22.84 -5.25 69.93
CA LYS A 12 -22.45 -4.59 68.66
C LYS A 12 -22.15 -3.12 68.99
N THR A 13 -20.88 -2.82 69.25
CA THR A 13 -20.38 -1.45 69.27
C THR A 13 -20.43 -0.92 67.84
N ALA A 14 -21.04 0.25 67.65
CA ALA A 14 -20.89 1.03 66.44
C ALA A 14 -19.39 1.15 66.08
N PRO A 15 -19.02 1.21 64.79
CA PRO A 15 -17.63 1.35 64.42
C PRO A 15 -17.09 2.62 65.07
N ALA A 16 -16.00 2.49 65.83
CA ALA A 16 -15.30 3.64 66.37
C ALA A 16 -14.84 4.53 65.20
N PRO A 17 -14.95 5.87 65.30
CA PRO A 17 -14.44 6.75 64.25
C PRO A 17 -12.94 6.49 64.09
N ALA A 18 -12.54 6.14 62.88
CA ALA A 18 -11.18 5.77 62.55
C ALA A 18 -10.22 6.86 63.05
N THR A 19 -9.32 6.48 63.95
CA THR A 19 -8.20 7.29 64.40
C THR A 19 -7.36 7.69 63.19
N ALA A 20 -7.42 8.98 62.83
CA ALA A 20 -6.48 9.70 61.97
C ALA A 20 -5.81 8.86 60.86
N GLN A 21 -6.61 8.25 59.98
CA GLN A 21 -6.18 8.16 58.59
C GLN A 21 -5.97 9.59 58.11
N ASN A 22 -4.84 9.85 57.45
CA ASN A 22 -4.44 11.15 56.94
C ASN A 22 -5.67 11.83 56.31
N VAL A 23 -6.15 12.94 56.87
CA VAL A 23 -7.41 13.58 56.45
C VAL A 23 -7.39 13.90 54.96
N ALA A 24 -6.19 14.18 54.44
CA ALA A 24 -5.90 14.31 53.02
C ALA A 24 -6.26 13.06 52.19
N ASP A 25 -5.95 11.85 52.67
CA ASP A 25 -6.26 10.58 51.96
C ASP A 25 -7.76 10.28 51.94
N VAL A 26 -8.49 10.70 52.98
CA VAL A 26 -9.95 10.55 53.06
C VAL A 26 -10.63 11.56 52.14
N LEU A 27 -10.15 12.81 52.10
CA LEU A 27 -10.65 13.83 51.18
C LEU A 27 -10.34 13.50 49.72
N ALA A 28 -9.15 12.98 49.42
CA ALA A 28 -8.75 12.54 48.07
C ALA A 28 -9.58 11.35 47.55
N LYS A 29 -10.16 10.53 48.44
CA LYS A 29 -11.11 9.48 48.04
C LYS A 29 -12.50 10.01 47.70
N GLY A 30 -12.84 11.24 48.12
CA GLY A 30 -14.13 11.88 47.85
C GLY A 30 -14.10 12.84 46.65
N THR A 31 -12.94 13.08 46.05
CA THR A 31 -12.82 13.85 44.80
C THR A 31 -13.15 12.99 43.60
N VAL A 32 -13.80 13.57 42.58
CA VAL A 32 -14.07 12.90 41.31
C VAL A 32 -12.76 12.41 40.70
N ALA A 33 -12.61 11.10 40.59
CA ALA A 33 -11.47 10.48 39.93
C ALA A 33 -11.76 10.30 38.43
N ILE A 34 -10.71 10.13 37.63
CA ILE A 34 -10.83 9.78 36.20
C ILE A 34 -11.68 8.49 36.03
N LYS A 35 -11.56 7.54 36.97
CA LYS A 35 -12.36 6.31 36.99
C LYS A 35 -13.86 6.59 37.07
N ASP A 36 -14.28 7.60 37.82
CA ASP A 36 -15.70 7.96 37.96
C ASP A 36 -16.24 8.62 36.68
N LEU A 37 -15.37 9.28 35.90
CA LEU A 37 -15.74 9.91 34.63
C LEU A 37 -15.85 8.91 33.46
N ILE A 38 -15.07 7.82 33.49
CA ILE A 38 -15.06 6.81 32.43
C ILE A 38 -15.88 5.56 32.76
N ALA A 39 -16.28 5.39 34.01
CA ALA A 39 -17.13 4.28 34.40
C ALA A 39 -18.51 4.44 33.74
N PRO A 40 -19.09 3.34 33.23
CA PRO A 40 -20.42 3.40 32.67
C PRO A 40 -21.45 3.73 33.75
N SER A 41 -22.57 4.33 33.34
CA SER A 41 -23.66 4.68 34.26
C SER A 41 -24.35 3.42 34.79
N PHE A 42 -24.46 2.38 33.96
CA PHE A 42 -24.90 1.06 34.39
C PHE A 42 -24.35 -0.05 33.48
N VAL A 43 -24.35 -1.28 34.01
CA VAL A 43 -24.10 -2.50 33.25
C VAL A 43 -25.21 -3.48 33.57
N GLU A 44 -25.91 -3.96 32.55
CA GLU A 44 -26.91 -5.01 32.65
C GLU A 44 -26.38 -6.28 31.98
N VAL A 45 -26.36 -7.38 32.71
CA VAL A 45 -25.85 -8.67 32.23
C VAL A 45 -27.03 -9.61 32.04
N ASP A 46 -27.33 -9.93 30.79
CA ASP A 46 -28.32 -10.93 30.39
C ASP A 46 -27.61 -12.24 30.01
N PHE A 47 -28.38 -13.31 29.78
CA PHE A 47 -27.85 -14.62 29.44
C PHE A 47 -27.16 -14.62 28.07
N THR A 48 -27.66 -13.83 27.12
CA THR A 48 -27.22 -13.87 25.71
C THR A 48 -26.59 -12.57 25.23
N ASN A 49 -26.59 -11.53 26.05
CA ASN A 49 -26.06 -10.22 25.71
C ASN A 49 -25.70 -9.45 26.99
N LEU A 50 -24.97 -8.37 26.82
CA LEU A 50 -24.59 -7.45 27.88
C LEU A 50 -24.89 -6.02 27.39
N LYS A 51 -25.52 -5.20 28.23
CA LYS A 51 -25.81 -3.80 27.91
C LYS A 51 -24.97 -2.90 28.80
N ILE A 52 -24.22 -1.99 28.18
CA ILE A 52 -23.46 -0.94 28.87
C ILE A 52 -23.96 0.38 28.33
N ASP A 53 -24.53 1.20 29.22
CA ASP A 53 -25.19 2.44 28.84
C ASP A 53 -26.19 2.22 27.68
N ASP A 54 -25.93 2.80 26.52
CA ASP A 54 -26.81 2.75 25.35
C ASP A 54 -26.43 1.66 24.33
N LYS A 55 -25.41 0.84 24.61
CA LYS A 55 -24.91 -0.18 23.68
C LYS A 55 -25.10 -1.60 24.16
N TYR A 56 -25.34 -2.50 23.22
CA TYR A 56 -25.44 -3.92 23.43
C TYR A 56 -24.18 -4.64 22.93
N TYR A 57 -23.80 -5.71 23.62
CA TYR A 57 -22.63 -6.50 23.33
C TYR A 57 -22.98 -7.99 23.39
N ARG A 58 -22.39 -8.77 22.49
CA ARG A 58 -22.44 -10.24 22.54
C ARG A 58 -21.07 -10.81 22.23
N THR A 59 -20.58 -11.67 23.10
CA THR A 59 -19.31 -12.36 22.89
C THR A 59 -19.52 -13.77 22.36
N LEU A 60 -18.76 -14.10 21.33
CA LEU A 60 -18.56 -15.43 20.79
C LEU A 60 -17.16 -15.94 21.16
N PHE A 61 -17.05 -17.24 21.40
CA PHE A 61 -15.77 -17.93 21.55
C PHE A 61 -15.69 -19.10 20.56
N VAL A 62 -14.50 -19.30 20.02
CA VAL A 62 -14.27 -20.34 19.00
C VAL A 62 -13.90 -21.67 19.64
N VAL A 63 -14.59 -22.74 19.22
CA VAL A 63 -14.41 -24.10 19.72
C VAL A 63 -13.96 -25.10 18.66
N GLY A 64 -14.06 -24.75 17.38
CA GLY A 64 -13.66 -25.61 16.27
C GLY A 64 -12.99 -24.80 15.18
N TYR A 65 -11.94 -25.38 14.62
CA TYR A 65 -11.09 -24.79 13.59
C TYR A 65 -11.06 -25.72 12.37
N PRO A 66 -10.91 -25.18 11.15
CA PRO A 66 -10.66 -25.99 9.96
C PRO A 66 -9.38 -26.83 10.11
N ARG A 67 -9.35 -28.02 9.48
CA ARG A 67 -8.16 -28.89 9.48
C ARG A 67 -6.99 -28.33 8.68
N TYR A 68 -7.28 -27.53 7.66
CA TYR A 68 -6.29 -26.91 6.80
C TYR A 68 -6.59 -25.44 6.67
N VAL A 69 -5.56 -24.62 6.82
CA VAL A 69 -5.64 -23.16 6.74
C VAL A 69 -4.59 -22.65 5.77
N SER A 70 -4.99 -21.72 4.92
CA SER A 70 -4.04 -20.89 4.17
C SER A 70 -3.61 -19.70 5.03
N ALA A 71 -2.56 -18.99 4.62
CA ALA A 71 -2.29 -17.67 5.16
C ALA A 71 -3.55 -16.77 5.04
N ASN A 72 -3.77 -15.90 6.02
CA ASN A 72 -4.86 -14.90 6.05
C ASN A 72 -6.28 -15.47 6.09
N TRP A 73 -6.47 -16.71 6.51
CA TRP A 73 -7.79 -17.32 6.56
C TRP A 73 -8.78 -16.60 7.52
N LEU A 74 -8.29 -15.77 8.45
CA LEU A 74 -9.10 -14.90 9.32
C LEU A 74 -9.38 -13.49 8.73
N TYR A 75 -8.95 -13.20 7.50
CA TYR A 75 -9.08 -11.87 6.88
C TYR A 75 -10.54 -11.40 6.83
N SER A 76 -11.49 -12.30 6.56
CA SER A 76 -12.93 -11.98 6.52
C SER A 76 -13.49 -11.46 7.86
N LEU A 77 -12.79 -11.68 8.98
CA LEU A 77 -13.16 -11.07 10.27
C LEU A 77 -12.65 -9.64 10.41
N ILE A 78 -11.51 -9.30 9.79
CA ILE A 78 -11.00 -7.92 9.77
C ILE A 78 -11.81 -7.05 8.83
N THR A 79 -12.15 -7.58 7.65
CA THR A 79 -12.91 -6.85 6.63
C THR A 79 -14.41 -6.92 6.83
N PHE A 80 -14.87 -7.39 7.99
CA PHE A 80 -16.29 -7.40 8.30
C PHE A 80 -16.85 -5.98 8.36
N ASP A 81 -18.02 -5.76 7.75
CA ASP A 81 -18.60 -4.43 7.55
C ASP A 81 -19.09 -3.73 8.84
N HIS A 82 -18.89 -4.35 10.01
CA HIS A 82 -19.25 -3.79 11.31
C HIS A 82 -18.09 -3.89 12.32
N PRO A 83 -18.01 -2.99 13.31
CA PRO A 83 -16.97 -3.03 14.32
C PRO A 83 -16.99 -4.36 15.09
N LEU A 84 -15.81 -4.95 15.32
CA LEU A 84 -15.64 -6.15 16.15
C LEU A 84 -14.50 -5.93 17.14
N TYR A 85 -14.63 -6.48 18.34
CA TYR A 85 -13.49 -6.64 19.25
C TYR A 85 -13.01 -8.09 19.19
N ILE A 86 -11.81 -8.29 18.65
CA ILE A 86 -11.22 -9.62 18.48
C ILE A 86 -10.01 -9.74 19.39
N SER A 87 -10.04 -10.74 20.27
CA SER A 87 -8.91 -11.10 21.12
C SER A 87 -8.40 -12.49 20.77
N MET A 88 -7.09 -12.57 20.60
CA MET A 88 -6.33 -13.81 20.43
C MET A 88 -5.45 -14.02 21.65
N PHE A 89 -5.66 -15.11 22.37
CA PHE A 89 -4.83 -15.53 23.49
C PHE A 89 -3.95 -16.70 23.07
N ILE A 90 -2.65 -16.57 23.30
CA ILE A 90 -1.64 -17.55 22.90
C ILE A 90 -0.83 -17.93 24.13
N TYR A 91 -0.95 -19.17 24.56
CA TYR A 91 -0.22 -19.71 25.71
C TYR A 91 0.75 -20.79 25.24
N PRO A 92 2.07 -20.61 25.42
CA PRO A 92 3.03 -21.66 25.11
C PRO A 92 2.83 -22.85 26.06
N THR A 93 2.90 -24.06 25.50
CA THR A 93 2.82 -25.31 26.29
C THR A 93 4.20 -25.97 26.35
N GLU A 94 4.53 -26.55 27.50
CA GLU A 94 5.76 -27.35 27.67
C GLU A 94 5.75 -28.59 26.76
N ALA A 95 6.69 -28.66 25.82
CA ALA A 95 6.76 -29.72 24.82
C ALA A 95 6.82 -31.13 25.44
N LYS A 96 7.49 -31.28 26.59
CA LYS A 96 7.59 -32.56 27.29
C LYS A 96 6.22 -33.10 27.72
N ALA A 97 5.37 -32.24 28.29
CA ALA A 97 4.03 -32.65 28.74
C ALA A 97 3.14 -33.06 27.56
N VAL A 98 3.24 -32.33 26.45
CA VAL A 98 2.50 -32.64 25.21
C VAL A 98 2.96 -33.96 24.61
N LEU A 99 4.28 -34.20 24.54
CA LEU A 99 4.84 -35.45 24.03
C LEU A 99 4.43 -36.66 24.86
N ASP A 100 4.41 -36.54 26.19
CA ASP A 100 3.99 -37.63 27.08
C ASP A 100 2.49 -37.95 26.92
N GLU A 101 1.65 -36.91 26.76
CA GLU A 101 0.22 -37.07 26.46
C GLU A 101 -0.02 -37.70 25.07
N LEU A 102 0.70 -37.24 24.04
CA LEU A 102 0.63 -37.80 22.69
C LEU A 102 1.02 -39.27 22.68
N LYS A 103 2.08 -39.67 23.38
CA LYS A 103 2.46 -41.09 23.53
C LYS A 103 1.33 -41.93 24.10
N ARG A 104 0.67 -41.44 25.15
CA ARG A 104 -0.47 -42.15 25.76
C ARG A 104 -1.62 -42.28 24.76
N LYS A 105 -1.96 -41.21 24.04
CA LYS A 105 -3.06 -41.21 23.05
C LYS A 105 -2.78 -42.10 21.85
N ILE A 106 -1.54 -42.10 21.35
CA ILE A 106 -1.09 -43.02 20.29
C ILE A 106 -1.27 -44.47 20.74
N ALA A 107 -0.81 -44.84 21.94
CA ALA A 107 -0.98 -46.19 22.47
C ALA A 107 -2.46 -46.59 22.65
N GLU A 108 -3.33 -45.67 23.09
CA GLU A 108 -4.78 -45.89 23.18
C GLU A 108 -5.40 -46.16 21.80
N MET A 109 -5.02 -45.39 20.79
CA MET A 109 -5.50 -45.54 19.41
C MET A 109 -5.01 -46.85 18.78
N GLU A 110 -3.72 -47.18 18.92
CA GLU A 110 -3.13 -48.44 18.46
C GLU A 110 -3.83 -49.65 19.08
N ALA A 111 -4.03 -49.64 20.41
CA ALA A 111 -4.73 -50.72 21.12
C ALA A 111 -6.19 -50.87 20.64
N THR A 112 -6.85 -49.75 20.32
CA THR A 112 -8.21 -49.75 19.78
C THR A 112 -8.26 -50.38 18.39
N ILE A 113 -7.34 -50.01 17.50
CA ILE A 113 -7.22 -50.58 16.16
C ILE A 113 -6.90 -52.08 16.23
N GLU A 114 -5.95 -52.47 17.07
CA GLU A 114 -5.58 -53.88 17.26
C GLU A 114 -6.76 -54.69 17.80
N GLY A 115 -7.53 -54.13 18.74
CA GLY A 115 -8.75 -54.74 19.26
C GLY A 115 -9.84 -54.94 18.19
N GLN A 116 -10.03 -53.95 17.30
CA GLN A 116 -10.96 -54.06 16.17
C GLN A 116 -10.53 -55.14 15.19
N MET A 117 -9.24 -55.17 14.83
CA MET A 117 -8.67 -56.18 13.93
C MET A 117 -8.81 -57.60 14.50
N LYS A 118 -8.48 -57.80 15.79
CA LYS A 118 -8.64 -59.10 16.48
C LYS A 118 -10.09 -59.56 16.55
N ALA A 119 -11.03 -58.62 16.66
CA ALA A 119 -12.47 -58.90 16.63
C ALA A 119 -13.03 -59.10 15.21
N GLY A 120 -12.21 -59.04 14.17
CA GLY A 120 -12.64 -59.17 12.77
C GLY A 120 -13.50 -57.99 12.29
N LYS A 121 -13.47 -56.85 13.00
CA LYS A 121 -14.20 -55.64 12.61
C LYS A 121 -13.36 -54.82 11.64
N VAL A 122 -14.04 -54.11 10.74
CA VAL A 122 -13.40 -53.09 9.90
C VAL A 122 -12.87 -51.98 10.81
N VAL A 123 -11.60 -51.61 10.60
CA VAL A 123 -10.96 -50.52 11.35
C VAL A 123 -11.66 -49.21 11.01
N ASP A 124 -11.97 -48.42 12.03
CA ASP A 124 -12.56 -47.09 11.83
C ASP A 124 -11.54 -46.17 11.15
N PRO A 125 -11.81 -45.70 9.90
CA PRO A 125 -10.88 -44.84 9.18
C PRO A 125 -10.58 -43.53 9.92
N THR A 126 -11.49 -43.04 10.76
CA THR A 126 -11.27 -41.80 11.53
C THR A 126 -10.22 -41.97 12.62
N ILE A 127 -10.18 -43.13 13.27
CA ILE A 127 -9.15 -43.45 14.28
C ILE A 127 -7.80 -43.62 13.61
N GLN A 128 -7.77 -44.24 12.42
CA GLN A 128 -6.53 -44.45 11.69
C GLN A 128 -5.89 -43.12 11.24
N VAL A 129 -6.69 -42.20 10.68
CA VAL A 129 -6.20 -40.85 10.33
C VAL A 129 -5.74 -40.08 11.57
N ALA A 130 -6.48 -40.15 12.69
CA ALA A 130 -6.08 -39.50 13.92
C ALA A 130 -4.76 -40.04 14.50
N LEU A 131 -4.50 -41.34 14.34
CA LEU A 131 -3.23 -41.95 14.71
C LEU A 131 -2.08 -41.43 13.85
N ASP A 132 -2.25 -41.41 12.53
CA ASP A 132 -1.24 -40.90 11.59
C ASP A 132 -0.89 -39.42 11.88
N ASP A 133 -1.91 -38.58 12.11
CA ASP A 133 -1.74 -37.17 12.47
C ASP A 133 -0.98 -37.02 13.80
N ALA A 134 -1.34 -37.81 14.82
CA ALA A 134 -0.70 -37.78 16.13
C ALA A 134 0.78 -38.23 16.06
N MET A 135 1.09 -39.24 15.25
CA MET A 135 2.46 -39.70 15.02
C MET A 135 3.29 -38.65 14.29
N SER A 136 2.72 -37.99 13.27
CA SER A 136 3.40 -36.91 12.55
C SER A 136 3.73 -35.74 13.47
N LEU A 137 2.74 -35.26 14.22
CA LEU A 137 2.91 -34.17 15.19
C LEU A 137 3.92 -34.53 16.28
N GLN A 138 3.89 -35.76 16.80
CA GLN A 138 4.87 -36.24 17.78
C GLN A 138 6.30 -36.19 17.20
N ALA A 139 6.49 -36.61 15.95
CA ALA A 139 7.79 -36.60 15.29
C ALA A 139 8.33 -35.18 15.10
N GLU A 140 7.48 -34.22 14.71
CA GLU A 140 7.85 -32.81 14.52
C GLU A 140 8.19 -32.13 15.85
N LEU A 141 7.41 -32.37 16.90
CA LEU A 141 7.68 -31.87 18.25
C LEU A 141 8.97 -32.47 18.81
N ALA A 142 9.22 -33.76 18.62
CA ALA A 142 10.44 -34.43 19.10
C ALA A 142 11.71 -33.91 18.39
N LYS A 143 11.60 -33.53 17.10
CA LYS A 143 12.68 -32.89 16.34
C LYS A 143 12.89 -31.42 16.71
N GLY A 144 11.96 -30.81 17.45
CA GLY A 144 11.96 -29.38 17.73
C GLY A 144 11.65 -28.50 16.51
N ALA A 145 11.04 -29.09 15.47
CA ALA A 145 10.62 -28.35 14.28
C ALA A 145 9.34 -27.54 14.55
N GLU A 146 8.45 -28.06 15.39
CA GLU A 146 7.23 -27.40 15.83
C GLU A 146 7.27 -27.12 17.34
N ARG A 147 6.49 -26.14 17.78
CA ARG A 147 6.15 -25.86 19.18
C ARG A 147 4.64 -25.94 19.35
N PHE A 148 4.20 -26.21 20.58
CA PHE A 148 2.78 -26.38 20.87
C PHE A 148 2.23 -25.24 21.72
N PHE A 149 1.05 -24.75 21.34
CA PHE A 149 0.38 -23.64 21.98
C PHE A 149 -1.07 -23.96 22.27
N GLN A 150 -1.60 -23.32 23.30
CA GLN A 150 -3.03 -23.19 23.54
C GLN A 150 -3.48 -21.83 22.98
N PHE A 151 -4.44 -21.88 22.07
CA PHE A 151 -4.98 -20.74 21.35
C PHE A 151 -6.44 -20.51 21.71
N GLY A 152 -6.78 -19.31 22.16
CA GLY A 152 -8.14 -18.84 22.37
C GLY A 152 -8.48 -17.71 21.40
N LEU A 153 -9.64 -17.77 20.75
CA LEU A 153 -10.13 -16.72 19.85
C LEU A 153 -11.53 -16.30 20.30
N TYR A 154 -11.66 -15.04 20.66
CA TYR A 154 -12.89 -14.44 21.17
C TYR A 154 -13.27 -13.22 20.34
N ILE A 155 -14.56 -13.08 20.05
CA ILE A 155 -15.11 -12.04 19.18
C ILE A 155 -16.29 -11.40 19.93
N THR A 156 -16.20 -10.11 20.26
CA THR A 156 -17.32 -9.35 20.82
C THR A 156 -17.90 -8.42 19.77
N ILE A 157 -19.21 -8.50 19.61
CA ILE A 157 -20.00 -7.72 18.64
C ILE A 157 -20.71 -6.60 19.41
N PRO A 158 -20.31 -5.32 19.23
CA PRO A 158 -21.06 -4.17 19.70
C PRO A 158 -22.18 -3.78 18.72
N ALA A 159 -23.34 -3.38 19.23
CA ALA A 159 -24.45 -2.85 18.45
C ALA A 159 -25.21 -1.77 19.24
N ASP A 160 -25.90 -0.88 18.53
CA ASP A 160 -26.68 0.19 19.18
C ASP A 160 -28.07 -0.30 19.60
N THR A 161 -28.57 -1.38 18.98
CA THR A 161 -29.85 -2.02 19.36
C THR A 161 -29.73 -3.53 19.44
N LEU A 162 -30.66 -4.16 20.17
CA LEU A 162 -30.71 -5.63 20.29
C LEU A 162 -31.03 -6.32 18.96
N ASP A 163 -31.85 -5.70 18.11
CA ASP A 163 -32.18 -6.23 16.79
C ASP A 163 -30.97 -6.23 15.86
N GLU A 164 -30.21 -5.13 15.85
CA GLU A 164 -28.95 -5.03 15.13
C GLU A 164 -27.93 -6.06 15.65
N LEU A 165 -27.80 -6.21 16.97
CA LEU A 165 -26.93 -7.23 17.58
C LEU A 165 -27.28 -8.63 17.07
N ASN A 166 -28.57 -8.97 17.03
CA ASN A 166 -29.05 -10.27 16.54
C ASN A 166 -28.76 -10.48 15.05
N GLN A 167 -28.89 -9.43 14.23
CA GLN A 167 -28.56 -9.48 12.81
C GLN A 167 -27.06 -9.67 12.58
N GLN A 168 -26.23 -8.83 13.21
CA GLN A 168 -24.76 -8.90 13.10
C GLN A 168 -24.22 -10.23 13.62
N THR A 169 -24.79 -10.77 14.72
CA THR A 169 -24.43 -12.11 15.23
C THR A 169 -24.64 -13.19 14.17
N LYS A 170 -25.79 -13.18 13.48
CA LYS A 170 -26.07 -14.16 12.42
C LYS A 170 -25.13 -14.03 11.23
N GLN A 171 -24.79 -12.79 10.84
CA GLN A 171 -23.84 -12.54 9.77
C GLN A 171 -22.44 -13.06 10.13
N ILE A 172 -21.98 -12.80 11.35
CA ILE A 172 -20.71 -13.34 11.86
C ILE A 172 -20.71 -14.86 11.93
N ASP A 173 -21.77 -15.47 12.46
CA ASP A 173 -21.89 -16.93 12.48
C ASP A 173 -21.82 -17.51 11.05
N SER A 174 -22.41 -16.84 10.06
CA SER A 174 -22.33 -17.23 8.65
C SER A 174 -20.90 -17.11 8.09
N VAL A 175 -20.19 -16.02 8.38
CA VAL A 175 -18.79 -15.82 7.96
C VAL A 175 -17.90 -16.91 8.57
N LEU A 176 -17.99 -17.12 9.89
CA LEU A 176 -17.24 -18.14 10.61
C LEU A 176 -17.55 -19.54 10.06
N SER A 177 -18.82 -19.86 9.82
CA SER A 177 -19.22 -21.14 9.25
C SER A 177 -18.66 -21.36 7.84
N SER A 178 -18.57 -20.31 7.01
CA SER A 178 -17.97 -20.41 5.68
C SER A 178 -16.47 -20.73 5.71
N LEU A 179 -15.80 -20.36 6.80
CA LEU A 179 -14.40 -20.68 7.09
C LEU A 179 -14.25 -22.02 7.85
N LEU A 180 -15.35 -22.78 8.03
CA LEU A 180 -15.41 -24.00 8.83
C LEU A 180 -15.00 -23.76 10.31
N ILE A 181 -15.15 -22.54 10.80
CA ILE A 181 -14.96 -22.17 12.21
C ILE A 181 -16.26 -22.41 12.96
N ILE A 182 -16.17 -23.11 14.09
CA ILE A 182 -17.31 -23.34 14.97
C ILE A 182 -17.19 -22.39 16.14
N ALA A 183 -18.06 -21.37 16.19
CA ALA A 183 -18.17 -20.45 17.30
C ALA A 183 -19.42 -20.74 18.16
N LYS A 184 -19.36 -20.32 19.42
CA LYS A 184 -20.46 -20.42 20.39
C LYS A 184 -20.59 -19.10 21.12
N GLN A 185 -21.83 -18.72 21.43
CA GLN A 185 -22.10 -17.58 22.31
C GLN A 185 -21.65 -17.90 23.73
N ALA A 186 -21.03 -16.93 24.40
CA ALA A 186 -20.67 -16.98 25.82
C ALA A 186 -21.90 -16.91 26.74
N THR A 187 -22.90 -17.77 26.48
CA THR A 187 -24.19 -17.76 27.16
C THR A 187 -23.99 -17.98 28.67
N LEU A 188 -24.61 -17.15 29.51
CA LEU A 188 -24.38 -17.08 30.97
C LEU A 188 -22.98 -16.62 31.40
N GLN A 189 -22.10 -16.30 30.46
CA GLN A 189 -20.73 -15.81 30.69
C GLN A 189 -20.43 -14.55 29.86
N MET A 190 -21.46 -13.77 29.49
CA MET A 190 -21.30 -12.60 28.61
C MET A 190 -20.39 -11.53 29.21
N GLU A 191 -20.44 -11.32 30.52
CA GLU A 191 -19.55 -10.39 31.22
C GLU A 191 -18.07 -10.84 31.13
N GLU A 192 -17.80 -12.12 31.38
CA GLU A 192 -16.44 -12.67 31.29
C GLU A 192 -15.95 -12.68 29.84
N GLY A 193 -16.82 -13.00 28.87
CA GLY A 193 -16.51 -12.89 27.45
C GLY A 193 -16.15 -11.47 27.02
N PHE A 194 -16.95 -10.49 27.44
CA PHE A 194 -16.68 -9.08 27.15
C PHE A 194 -15.31 -8.67 27.72
N LYS A 195 -15.03 -9.00 28.99
CA LYS A 195 -13.74 -8.72 29.64
C LYS A 195 -12.56 -9.38 28.92
N SER A 196 -12.72 -10.60 28.39
CA SER A 196 -11.71 -11.27 27.57
C SER A 196 -11.37 -10.52 26.28
N THR A 197 -12.29 -9.73 25.73
CA THR A 197 -12.07 -8.94 24.52
C THR A 197 -11.58 -7.51 24.76
N LEU A 198 -11.50 -7.08 26.03
CA LEU A 198 -10.93 -5.79 26.37
C LEU A 198 -9.39 -5.83 26.34
N PRO A 199 -8.72 -4.70 26.06
CA PRO A 199 -7.26 -4.59 26.00
C PRO A 199 -6.61 -4.60 27.40
N MET A 200 -7.11 -5.44 28.31
CA MET A 200 -6.60 -5.64 29.67
C MET A 200 -5.74 -6.90 29.81
N PHE A 201 -5.53 -7.63 28.71
CA PHE A 201 -4.74 -8.87 28.65
C PHE A 201 -5.19 -9.89 29.72
N SER A 202 -6.50 -10.07 29.86
CA SER A 202 -7.09 -10.98 30.85
C SER A 202 -8.04 -11.96 30.16
N ASP A 203 -7.62 -13.22 30.03
CA ASP A 203 -8.51 -14.29 29.55
C ASP A 203 -9.37 -14.81 30.70
N LYS A 204 -10.66 -14.47 30.66
CA LYS A 204 -11.66 -14.91 31.63
C LYS A 204 -12.45 -16.14 31.20
N LEU A 205 -12.55 -16.37 29.88
CA LEU A 205 -13.26 -17.52 29.33
C LEU A 205 -12.41 -18.80 29.40
N ALA A 206 -11.10 -18.68 29.21
CA ALA A 206 -10.15 -19.80 29.25
C ALA A 206 -10.56 -20.97 28.33
N VAL A 207 -11.15 -20.66 27.17
CA VAL A 207 -11.56 -21.67 26.18
C VAL A 207 -10.49 -21.76 25.10
N TRP A 208 -9.62 -22.77 25.24
CA TRP A 208 -8.46 -22.93 24.37
C TRP A 208 -8.58 -24.14 23.45
N ARG A 209 -7.86 -24.07 22.33
CA ARG A 209 -7.56 -25.20 21.45
C ARG A 209 -6.08 -25.32 21.24
N ASN A 210 -5.65 -26.56 21.10
CA ASN A 210 -4.25 -26.86 20.85
C ASN A 210 -3.91 -26.57 19.38
N MET A 211 -2.79 -25.89 19.15
CA MET A 211 -2.25 -25.59 17.82
C MET A 211 -0.72 -25.73 17.82
N ASP A 212 -0.17 -26.21 16.71
CA ASP A 212 1.25 -26.13 16.41
C ASP A 212 1.64 -24.69 15.99
N SER A 213 2.93 -24.39 15.98
CA SER A 213 3.45 -23.06 15.64
C SER A 213 3.12 -22.65 14.21
N THR A 214 3.16 -23.57 13.25
CA THR A 214 2.87 -23.27 11.85
C THR A 214 1.41 -22.88 11.66
N SER A 215 0.48 -23.68 12.18
CA SER A 215 -0.96 -23.36 12.18
C SER A 215 -1.24 -22.03 12.87
N LEU A 216 -0.63 -21.79 14.03
CA LEU A 216 -0.79 -20.54 14.76
C LEU A 216 -0.27 -19.33 13.97
N ALA A 217 0.86 -19.44 13.28
CA ALA A 217 1.41 -18.34 12.49
C ALA A 217 0.45 -17.87 11.38
N THR A 218 -0.34 -18.78 10.80
CA THR A 218 -1.35 -18.43 9.78
C THR A 218 -2.54 -17.62 10.32
N THR A 219 -2.73 -17.59 11.65
CA THR A 219 -3.81 -16.81 12.30
C THR A 219 -3.53 -15.31 12.32
N PHE A 220 -2.28 -14.90 12.06
CA PHE A 220 -1.93 -13.48 12.00
C PHE A 220 -2.72 -12.79 10.89
N PRO A 221 -3.61 -11.84 11.22
CA PRO A 221 -4.68 -11.51 10.29
C PRO A 221 -4.31 -10.33 9.37
N PHE A 222 -3.14 -9.68 9.57
CA PHE A 222 -2.67 -8.57 8.76
C PHE A 222 -1.56 -9.00 7.79
N SER A 223 -1.80 -8.87 6.48
CA SER A 223 -0.81 -9.24 5.46
C SER A 223 -0.70 -8.30 4.27
N THR A 224 -1.64 -7.37 4.09
CA THR A 224 -1.61 -6.45 2.95
C THR A 224 -1.24 -5.04 3.37
N ALA A 225 -0.10 -4.56 2.85
CA ALA A 225 0.14 -3.13 2.72
C ALA A 225 -0.78 -2.64 1.60
N SER A 226 -2.01 -2.21 1.93
CA SER A 226 -2.88 -1.57 0.94
C SER A 226 -2.26 -0.22 0.57
N LEU A 227 -1.88 -0.06 -0.71
CA LEU A 227 -1.43 1.23 -1.28
C LEU A 227 -2.66 2.09 -1.60
N THR A 228 -3.48 2.33 -0.57
CA THR A 228 -4.72 3.10 -0.67
C THR A 228 -4.67 4.23 0.34
N ARG A 229 -4.93 5.44 -0.14
CA ARG A 229 -5.05 6.68 0.62
C ARG A 229 -6.39 7.32 0.29
N ASN A 230 -6.80 8.29 1.10
CA ASN A 230 -8.05 9.03 0.93
C ASN A 230 -7.98 10.14 -0.13
N GLU A 231 -6.83 10.31 -0.80
CA GLU A 231 -6.56 11.41 -1.73
C GLU A 231 -5.81 10.89 -2.96
N GLY A 232 -6.00 11.54 -4.11
CA GLY A 232 -5.36 11.21 -5.38
C GLY A 232 -6.29 10.63 -6.43
N ILE A 233 -5.72 9.91 -7.40
CA ILE A 233 -6.48 9.30 -8.49
C ILE A 233 -6.69 7.81 -8.24
N LEU A 234 -7.80 7.28 -8.77
CA LEU A 234 -7.99 5.85 -8.87
C LEU A 234 -6.99 5.29 -9.88
N TYR A 235 -6.21 4.28 -9.49
CA TYR A 235 -5.33 3.52 -10.38
C TYR A 235 -5.96 2.21 -10.83
N GLY A 236 -6.71 1.55 -9.95
CA GLY A 236 -7.34 0.28 -10.26
C GLY A 236 -7.98 -0.39 -9.06
N ILE A 237 -8.16 -1.70 -9.15
CA ILE A 237 -8.76 -2.54 -8.11
C ILE A 237 -7.71 -3.57 -7.71
N ASN A 238 -7.50 -3.73 -6.41
CA ASN A 238 -6.68 -4.79 -5.87
C ASN A 238 -7.37 -6.14 -6.12
N GLN A 239 -6.69 -7.03 -6.82
CA GLN A 239 -7.27 -8.33 -7.20
C GLN A 239 -7.43 -9.29 -6.02
N HIS A 240 -6.75 -9.05 -4.89
CA HIS A 240 -6.81 -9.92 -3.73
C HIS A 240 -8.05 -9.67 -2.87
N ASP A 241 -8.39 -8.40 -2.64
CA ASP A 241 -9.44 -8.00 -1.69
C ASP A 241 -10.54 -7.14 -2.33
N GLY A 242 -10.43 -6.81 -3.62
CA GLY A 242 -11.40 -5.98 -4.34
C GLY A 242 -11.38 -4.50 -3.93
N SER A 243 -10.45 -4.07 -3.07
CA SER A 243 -10.32 -2.68 -2.66
C SER A 243 -9.86 -1.79 -3.81
N LEU A 244 -10.22 -0.51 -3.76
CA LEU A 244 -9.77 0.49 -4.74
C LEU A 244 -8.34 0.92 -4.42
N ILE A 245 -7.47 0.94 -5.42
CA ILE A 245 -6.12 1.51 -5.31
C ILE A 245 -6.21 2.99 -5.66
N ILE A 246 -6.24 3.84 -4.64
CA ILE A 246 -6.34 5.30 -4.78
C ILE A 246 -5.16 5.92 -4.04
N PHE A 247 -4.34 6.73 -4.71
CA PHE A 247 -3.33 7.54 -4.04
C PHE A 247 -2.86 8.69 -4.94
N ASP A 248 -2.30 9.73 -4.32
CA ASP A 248 -1.61 10.80 -5.04
C ASP A 248 -0.10 10.51 -5.09
N ARG A 249 0.40 10.23 -6.29
CA ARG A 249 1.83 9.93 -6.51
C ARG A 249 2.75 11.10 -6.14
N PHE A 250 2.26 12.33 -6.17
CA PHE A 250 3.05 13.51 -5.80
C PHE A 250 3.27 13.63 -4.28
N THR A 251 2.57 12.83 -3.47
CA THR A 251 2.78 12.74 -2.01
C THR A 251 3.87 11.75 -1.61
N LEU A 252 4.42 10.99 -2.57
CA LEU A 252 5.52 10.05 -2.34
C LEU A 252 6.86 10.78 -2.37
N GLU A 253 7.91 10.13 -1.83
CA GLU A 253 9.28 10.66 -1.91
C GLU A 253 9.74 10.92 -3.35
N ASN A 254 9.21 10.14 -4.30
CA ASN A 254 9.44 10.31 -5.72
C ASN A 254 8.14 10.10 -6.49
N ALA A 255 7.76 11.06 -7.33
CA ALA A 255 6.54 11.06 -8.13
C ALA A 255 6.67 10.36 -9.50
N ASN A 256 7.87 9.87 -9.85
CA ASN A 256 8.13 9.24 -11.13
C ASN A 256 7.37 7.90 -11.25
N SER A 257 6.84 7.65 -12.45
CA SER A 257 6.13 6.42 -12.78
C SER A 257 6.70 5.79 -14.05
N VAL A 258 6.77 4.46 -14.08
CA VAL A 258 7.21 3.69 -15.24
C VAL A 258 6.11 2.70 -15.62
N VAL A 259 5.56 2.84 -16.83
CA VAL A 259 4.52 1.96 -17.36
C VAL A 259 5.10 1.06 -18.45
N LEU A 260 5.26 -0.23 -18.14
CA LEU A 260 5.79 -1.23 -19.08
C LEU A 260 4.67 -2.15 -19.56
N GLY A 261 4.60 -2.37 -20.87
CA GLY A 261 3.60 -3.26 -21.45
C GLY A 261 3.85 -3.54 -22.93
N LYS A 262 3.59 -4.78 -23.35
CA LYS A 262 3.62 -5.19 -24.75
C LYS A 262 2.58 -4.41 -25.57
N SER A 263 2.76 -4.36 -26.89
CA SER A 263 1.73 -3.82 -27.78
C SER A 263 0.40 -4.55 -27.56
N GLY A 264 -0.71 -3.81 -27.51
CA GLY A 264 -2.03 -4.34 -27.16
C GLY A 264 -2.28 -4.61 -25.66
N GLY A 265 -1.27 -4.47 -24.79
CA GLY A 265 -1.39 -4.73 -23.35
C GLY A 265 -2.09 -3.64 -22.53
N GLY A 266 -2.69 -2.64 -23.17
CA GLY A 266 -3.40 -1.55 -22.49
C GLY A 266 -2.54 -0.39 -21.97
N LYS A 267 -1.25 -0.32 -22.34
CA LYS A 267 -0.34 0.78 -21.94
C LYS A 267 -0.91 2.17 -22.25
N SER A 268 -1.24 2.43 -23.52
CA SER A 268 -1.77 3.74 -23.94
C SER A 268 -3.12 4.04 -23.29
N PHE A 269 -3.96 3.02 -23.07
CA PHE A 269 -5.22 3.20 -22.35
C PHE A 269 -4.99 3.66 -20.90
N MET A 270 -4.07 3.00 -20.19
CA MET A 270 -3.72 3.35 -18.81
C MET A 270 -3.17 4.78 -18.71
N VAL A 271 -2.22 5.16 -19.57
CA VAL A 271 -1.62 6.50 -19.57
C VAL A 271 -2.64 7.58 -19.93
N LYS A 272 -3.52 7.34 -20.92
CA LYS A 272 -4.61 8.26 -21.26
C LYS A 272 -5.57 8.48 -20.09
N LEU A 273 -5.90 7.41 -19.37
CA LEU A 273 -6.76 7.47 -18.21
C LEU A 273 -6.11 8.19 -17.03
N GLU A 274 -4.82 7.93 -16.77
CA GLU A 274 -4.04 8.64 -15.78
C GLU A 274 -3.95 10.14 -16.10
N ALA A 275 -3.58 10.50 -17.34
CA ALA A 275 -3.53 11.89 -17.80
C ALA A 275 -4.86 12.62 -17.60
N ALA A 276 -5.98 12.01 -18.01
CA ALA A 276 -7.30 12.60 -17.84
C ALA A 276 -7.65 12.82 -16.35
N ARG A 277 -7.34 11.87 -15.47
CA ARG A 277 -7.58 11.99 -14.02
C ARG A 277 -6.70 13.06 -13.37
N LEU A 278 -5.42 13.11 -13.73
CA LEU A 278 -4.49 14.14 -13.25
C LEU A 278 -4.93 15.55 -13.67
N LEU A 279 -5.42 15.71 -14.91
CA LEU A 279 -6.00 16.97 -15.37
C LEU A 279 -7.20 17.40 -14.52
N THR A 280 -8.07 16.46 -14.13
CA THR A 280 -9.20 16.78 -13.23
C THR A 280 -8.76 17.18 -11.82
N MET A 281 -7.54 16.81 -11.40
CA MET A 281 -6.92 17.27 -10.16
C MET A 281 -6.17 18.61 -10.31
N GLY A 282 -6.20 19.23 -11.50
CA GLY A 282 -5.49 20.48 -11.77
C GLY A 282 -3.99 20.30 -12.07
N THR A 283 -3.52 19.07 -12.29
CA THR A 283 -2.14 18.82 -12.72
C THR A 283 -1.97 19.16 -14.19
N GLN A 284 -0.89 19.88 -14.53
CA GLN A 284 -0.50 20.10 -15.93
C GLN A 284 0.09 18.83 -16.52
N VAL A 285 -0.34 18.47 -17.74
CA VAL A 285 0.07 17.26 -18.44
C VAL A 285 0.64 17.64 -19.80
N ILE A 286 1.91 17.27 -20.01
CA ILE A 286 2.61 17.40 -21.29
C ILE A 286 2.95 16.00 -21.79
N ILE A 287 2.57 15.68 -23.04
CA ILE A 287 2.81 14.37 -23.65
C ILE A 287 3.65 14.54 -24.91
N LEU A 288 4.72 13.76 -25.04
CA LEU A 288 5.44 13.55 -26.30
C LEU A 288 4.88 12.29 -26.96
N ASP A 289 4.29 12.45 -28.14
CA ASP A 289 3.50 11.43 -28.81
C ASP A 289 4.10 11.07 -30.18
N PRO A 290 4.89 9.99 -30.27
CA PRO A 290 5.50 9.58 -31.54
C PRO A 290 4.48 8.98 -32.52
N ASP A 291 3.32 8.52 -32.06
CA ASP A 291 2.36 7.79 -32.88
C ASP A 291 1.08 8.59 -33.18
N ASN A 292 0.98 9.83 -32.67
CA ASN A 292 -0.22 10.67 -32.68
C ASN A 292 -1.46 9.97 -32.05
N GLU A 293 -1.23 9.06 -31.09
CA GLU A 293 -2.29 8.32 -30.38
C GLU A 293 -3.13 9.17 -29.42
N TYR A 294 -2.61 10.31 -28.97
CA TYR A 294 -3.19 11.17 -27.93
C TYR A 294 -3.91 12.39 -28.50
N ARG A 295 -3.85 12.63 -29.81
CA ARG A 295 -4.54 13.75 -30.50
C ARG A 295 -6.02 13.85 -30.11
N LYS A 296 -6.76 12.75 -30.28
CA LYS A 296 -8.20 12.71 -29.96
C LYS A 296 -8.49 13.01 -28.50
N LEU A 297 -7.61 12.56 -27.59
CA LEU A 297 -7.76 12.84 -26.16
C LEU A 297 -7.54 14.33 -25.88
N SER A 298 -6.48 14.92 -26.45
CA SER A 298 -6.19 16.35 -26.35
C SER A 298 -7.40 17.19 -26.79
N GLU A 299 -7.88 16.97 -28.02
CA GLU A 299 -9.03 17.68 -28.58
C GLU A 299 -10.30 17.51 -27.72
N SER A 300 -10.56 16.30 -27.22
CA SER A 300 -11.75 16.01 -26.40
C SER A 300 -11.71 16.66 -25.02
N MET A 301 -10.52 16.90 -24.47
CA MET A 301 -10.31 17.49 -23.15
C MET A 301 -10.07 19.00 -23.22
N GLY A 302 -10.20 19.63 -24.40
CA GLY A 302 -9.88 21.04 -24.60
C GLY A 302 -8.38 21.36 -24.47
N GLY A 303 -7.53 20.34 -24.66
CA GLY A 303 -6.08 20.47 -24.71
C GLY A 303 -5.61 21.07 -26.03
N GLU A 304 -4.30 21.32 -26.09
CA GLU A 304 -3.60 21.79 -27.27
C GLU A 304 -2.84 20.62 -27.90
N PHE A 305 -2.99 20.43 -29.21
CA PHE A 305 -2.19 19.48 -29.98
C PHE A 305 -1.23 20.26 -30.86
N VAL A 306 0.06 20.17 -30.56
CA VAL A 306 1.15 20.81 -31.30
C VAL A 306 1.78 19.75 -32.19
N GLU A 307 1.53 19.86 -33.48
CA GLU A 307 2.11 18.98 -34.49
C GLU A 307 3.45 19.54 -34.94
N PHE A 308 4.53 18.76 -34.84
CA PHE A 308 5.81 19.12 -35.42
C PHE A 308 6.04 18.35 -36.72
N SER A 309 6.31 19.10 -37.79
CA SER A 309 6.68 18.63 -39.12
C SER A 309 7.34 19.78 -39.89
N GLY A 310 7.99 19.51 -41.01
CA GLY A 310 8.62 20.54 -41.84
C GLY A 310 7.64 21.62 -42.31
N SER A 311 6.39 21.24 -42.55
CA SER A 311 5.30 22.16 -42.94
C SER A 311 4.51 22.75 -41.77
N SER A 312 4.79 22.34 -40.54
CA SER A 312 4.07 22.84 -39.36
C SER A 312 4.24 24.34 -39.18
N GLN A 313 3.16 24.99 -38.73
CA GLN A 313 3.21 26.39 -38.29
C GLN A 313 4.05 26.57 -37.02
N TYR A 314 4.21 25.53 -36.21
CA TYR A 314 4.97 25.56 -34.97
C TYR A 314 6.44 25.27 -35.25
N LYS A 315 7.30 26.20 -34.83
CA LYS A 315 8.75 26.12 -35.01
C LYS A 315 9.43 26.14 -33.64
N ILE A 316 10.47 25.32 -33.49
CA ILE A 316 11.37 25.36 -32.35
C ILE A 316 12.75 25.75 -32.87
N ASN A 317 13.32 26.80 -32.32
CA ASN A 317 14.73 27.11 -32.50
C ASN A 317 15.55 26.41 -31.41
N PRO A 318 16.39 25.41 -31.75
CA PRO A 318 17.24 24.76 -30.77
C PRO A 318 18.26 25.70 -30.13
N PHE A 319 18.52 26.88 -30.71
CA PHE A 319 19.48 27.87 -30.21
C PHE A 319 18.87 28.92 -29.27
N ASP A 320 17.57 28.84 -28.97
CA ASP A 320 16.94 29.78 -28.04
C ASP A 320 17.46 29.60 -26.61
N LEU A 321 17.76 30.72 -25.95
CA LEU A 321 18.14 30.78 -24.53
C LEU A 321 16.93 31.09 -23.66
N ALA A 322 16.96 30.63 -22.41
CA ALA A 322 15.96 31.02 -21.43
C ALA A 322 15.92 32.55 -21.25
N LYS A 323 14.72 33.13 -21.28
CA LYS A 323 14.50 34.58 -21.06
C LYS A 323 14.15 34.90 -19.61
N GLU A 324 13.71 33.90 -18.86
CA GLU A 324 13.30 34.00 -17.46
C GLU A 324 14.16 33.07 -16.60
N ASN A 325 14.44 33.49 -15.36
CA ASN A 325 15.27 32.73 -14.41
C ASN A 325 16.66 32.35 -14.97
N ILE A 326 17.31 33.30 -15.64
CA ILE A 326 18.61 33.10 -16.27
C ILE A 326 19.65 32.68 -15.23
N GLU A 327 20.21 31.48 -15.40
CA GLU A 327 21.36 31.02 -14.64
C GLU A 327 22.67 31.57 -15.22
N PRO A 328 23.72 31.79 -14.40
CA PRO A 328 25.01 32.27 -14.89
C PRO A 328 25.64 31.41 -15.99
N ASP A 329 25.39 30.10 -15.99
CA ASP A 329 25.98 29.13 -16.91
C ASP A 329 25.04 28.73 -18.07
N GLU A 330 23.94 29.46 -18.28
CA GLU A 330 22.89 29.14 -19.28
C GLU A 330 23.46 28.92 -20.69
N LEU A 331 24.32 29.81 -21.19
CA LEU A 331 24.92 29.68 -22.52
C LEU A 331 25.81 28.43 -22.62
N SER A 332 26.56 28.12 -21.57
CA SER A 332 27.43 26.93 -21.53
C SER A 332 26.61 25.63 -21.52
N ASN A 333 25.54 25.58 -20.71
CA ASN A 333 24.60 24.47 -20.70
C ASN A 333 23.88 24.32 -22.04
N LYS A 334 23.54 25.44 -22.67
CA LYS A 334 22.91 25.45 -24.00
C LYS A 334 23.83 24.91 -25.08
N ILE A 335 25.09 25.32 -25.10
CA ILE A 335 26.10 24.80 -26.02
C ILE A 335 26.25 23.28 -25.82
N LEU A 336 26.27 22.79 -24.58
CA LEU A 336 26.32 21.36 -24.29
C LEU A 336 25.08 20.60 -24.79
N SER A 337 23.89 21.18 -24.63
CA SER A 337 22.65 20.62 -25.17
C SER A 337 22.66 20.57 -26.70
N LEU A 338 23.12 21.65 -27.35
CA LEU A 338 23.29 21.72 -28.80
C LEU A 338 24.30 20.71 -29.31
N HIS A 339 25.38 20.45 -28.58
CA HIS A 339 26.32 19.35 -28.88
C HIS A 339 25.60 18.00 -28.93
N GLY A 340 24.77 17.71 -27.93
CA GLY A 340 23.99 16.47 -27.89
C GLY A 340 23.06 16.35 -29.10
N LEU A 341 22.30 17.40 -29.40
CA LEU A 341 21.40 17.44 -30.57
C LEU A 341 22.15 17.28 -31.89
N LEU A 342 23.24 18.02 -32.07
CA LEU A 342 24.01 18.04 -33.32
C LEU A 342 24.76 16.74 -33.57
N LYS A 343 25.16 16.01 -32.52
CA LYS A 343 25.66 14.64 -32.65
C LYS A 343 24.58 13.67 -33.12
N VAL A 344 23.34 13.81 -32.67
CA VAL A 344 22.22 13.01 -33.20
C VAL A 344 21.98 13.33 -34.68
N ILE A 345 22.05 14.61 -35.06
CA ILE A 345 21.84 15.06 -36.46
C ILE A 345 22.98 14.64 -37.40
N MET A 346 24.23 14.85 -36.98
CA MET A 346 25.41 14.64 -37.82
C MET A 346 25.98 13.23 -37.72
N GLY A 347 25.55 12.42 -36.75
CA GLY A 347 26.11 11.10 -36.46
C GLY A 347 27.46 11.17 -35.74
N ASP A 348 28.27 10.12 -35.88
CA ASP A 348 29.57 10.03 -35.22
C ASP A 348 30.51 11.15 -35.69
N LEU A 349 31.09 11.84 -34.71
CA LEU A 349 32.09 12.90 -34.89
C LEU A 349 33.46 12.43 -34.39
N THR A 350 34.50 12.73 -35.14
CA THR A 350 35.89 12.55 -34.68
C THR A 350 36.25 13.56 -33.59
N PRO A 351 37.29 13.32 -32.75
CA PRO A 351 37.71 14.30 -31.75
C PRO A 351 38.05 15.69 -32.31
N ALA A 352 38.54 15.75 -33.55
CA ALA A 352 38.83 17.01 -34.23
C ALA A 352 37.54 17.75 -34.63
N GLN A 353 36.55 17.03 -35.16
CA GLN A 353 35.23 17.57 -35.49
C GLN A 353 34.47 18.01 -34.23
N ASP A 354 34.57 17.26 -33.14
CA ASP A 354 33.96 17.59 -31.85
C ASP A 354 34.50 18.92 -31.28
N ALA A 355 35.83 19.09 -31.28
CA ALA A 355 36.47 20.35 -30.89
C ALA A 355 36.17 21.50 -31.87
N LEU A 356 35.93 21.21 -33.15
CA LEU A 356 35.55 22.21 -34.14
C LEU A 356 34.10 22.66 -33.95
N LEU A 357 33.19 21.73 -33.65
CA LEU A 357 31.79 21.99 -33.35
C LEU A 357 31.66 22.93 -32.15
N ASP A 358 32.40 22.65 -31.07
CA ASP A 358 32.39 23.49 -29.86
C ASP A 358 32.76 24.94 -30.16
N ARG A 359 33.91 25.16 -30.81
CA ARG A 359 34.36 26.49 -31.21
C ARG A 359 33.39 27.19 -32.16
N SER A 360 32.75 26.43 -33.04
CA SER A 360 31.79 26.96 -34.01
C SER A 360 30.50 27.40 -33.34
N LEU A 361 29.99 26.65 -32.36
CA LEU A 361 28.84 27.04 -31.56
C LEU A 361 29.10 28.34 -30.80
N VAL A 362 30.25 28.44 -30.12
CA VAL A 362 30.66 29.68 -29.44
C VAL A 362 30.74 30.85 -30.42
N ALA A 363 31.40 30.66 -31.57
CA ALA A 363 31.51 31.70 -32.58
C ALA A 363 30.13 32.12 -33.15
N THR A 364 29.20 31.18 -33.30
CA THR A 364 27.84 31.43 -33.81
C THR A 364 27.07 32.36 -32.88
N TYR A 365 27.11 32.12 -31.56
CA TYR A 365 26.51 33.04 -30.58
C TYR A 365 27.21 34.40 -30.55
N GLN A 366 28.55 34.42 -30.59
CA GLN A 366 29.32 35.67 -30.60
C GLN A 366 29.00 36.56 -31.81
N GLN A 367 28.74 35.97 -32.99
CA GLN A 367 28.31 36.73 -34.18
C GLN A 367 26.95 37.41 -34.01
N LYS A 368 26.10 36.89 -33.13
CA LYS A 368 24.83 37.52 -32.73
C LYS A 368 24.97 38.43 -31.50
N GLY A 369 26.20 38.71 -31.06
CA GLY A 369 26.49 39.55 -29.89
C GLY A 369 26.20 38.87 -28.55
N ILE A 370 25.92 37.56 -28.54
CA ILE A 370 25.63 36.79 -27.34
C ILE A 370 26.95 36.23 -26.79
N THR A 371 27.22 36.51 -25.51
CA THR A 371 28.44 36.11 -24.80
C THR A 371 28.08 35.50 -23.45
N GLN A 372 29.05 35.08 -22.65
CA GLN A 372 28.79 34.56 -21.30
C GLN A 372 28.19 35.60 -20.32
N ASP A 373 28.07 36.88 -20.73
CA ASP A 373 27.36 37.90 -19.95
C ASP A 373 25.84 37.72 -20.11
N PRO A 374 25.10 37.42 -19.01
CA PRO A 374 23.65 37.24 -19.04
C PRO A 374 22.87 38.44 -19.60
N SER A 375 23.42 39.65 -19.53
CA SER A 375 22.78 40.85 -20.10
C SER A 375 22.62 40.76 -21.62
N THR A 376 23.41 39.91 -22.28
CA THR A 376 23.39 39.71 -23.73
C THR A 376 22.32 38.72 -24.19
N PHE A 377 21.71 37.92 -23.30
CA PHE A 377 20.80 36.82 -23.67
C PHE A 377 19.44 37.27 -24.21
N ASN A 378 19.12 38.56 -24.12
CA ASN A 378 17.93 39.15 -24.74
C ASN A 378 18.11 39.45 -26.24
N GLN A 379 19.32 39.31 -26.77
CA GLN A 379 19.58 39.47 -28.20
C GLN A 379 18.94 38.34 -29.01
N GLU A 380 18.78 38.58 -30.30
CA GLU A 380 18.19 37.60 -31.21
C GLU A 380 19.09 36.35 -31.28
N PRO A 381 18.58 35.17 -30.89
CA PRO A 381 19.38 33.96 -30.88
C PRO A 381 19.75 33.54 -32.30
N PRO A 382 20.88 32.84 -32.49
CA PRO A 382 21.26 32.32 -33.78
C PRO A 382 20.22 31.32 -34.32
N LEU A 383 20.27 31.09 -35.63
CA LEU A 383 19.58 29.98 -36.28
C LEU A 383 20.58 28.91 -36.71
N LEU A 384 20.08 27.72 -37.06
CA LEU A 384 20.91 26.63 -37.58
C LEU A 384 21.70 27.05 -38.83
N GLU A 385 21.12 27.93 -39.66
CA GLU A 385 21.81 28.50 -40.82
C GLU A 385 23.04 29.35 -40.47
N ASP A 386 23.07 29.98 -39.28
CA ASP A 386 24.20 30.79 -38.86
C ASP A 386 25.38 29.89 -38.50
N LEU A 387 25.12 28.76 -37.82
CA LEU A 387 26.14 27.74 -37.59
C LEU A 387 26.67 27.16 -38.91
N TYR A 388 25.79 26.88 -39.86
CA TYR A 388 26.20 26.43 -41.20
C TYR A 388 27.12 27.45 -41.89
N LYS A 389 26.80 28.75 -41.82
CA LYS A 389 27.66 29.82 -42.36
C LYS A 389 29.02 29.87 -41.66
N VAL A 390 29.07 29.67 -40.33
CA VAL A 390 30.33 29.60 -39.57
C VAL A 390 31.20 28.45 -40.06
N PHE A 391 30.64 27.25 -40.27
CA PHE A 391 31.40 26.13 -40.81
C PHE A 391 31.96 26.39 -42.21
N ILE A 392 31.15 26.97 -43.11
CA ILE A 392 31.61 27.34 -44.45
C ILE A 392 32.75 28.38 -44.39
N GLY A 393 32.68 29.33 -43.44
CA GLY A 393 33.67 30.39 -43.27
C GLY A 393 35.01 29.95 -42.64
N MET A 394 35.08 28.76 -42.04
CA MET A 394 36.31 28.25 -41.41
C MET A 394 37.33 27.68 -42.41
N GLU A 395 36.93 27.45 -43.67
CA GLU A 395 37.79 26.99 -44.78
C GLU A 395 38.65 25.73 -44.48
N SER A 396 38.22 24.87 -43.54
CA SER A 396 38.83 23.57 -43.25
C SER A 396 38.05 22.41 -43.87
N ALA A 397 38.73 21.30 -44.15
CA ALA A 397 38.08 20.11 -44.72
C ALA A 397 37.02 19.53 -43.77
N GLU A 398 37.32 19.50 -42.48
CA GLU A 398 36.43 19.01 -41.42
C GLU A 398 35.20 19.91 -41.25
N ALA A 399 35.39 21.23 -41.30
CA ALA A 399 34.29 22.20 -41.21
C ALA A 399 33.35 22.08 -42.41
N ARG A 400 33.91 21.90 -43.62
CA ARG A 400 33.11 21.68 -44.83
C ARG A 400 32.30 20.40 -44.76
N GLU A 401 32.90 19.31 -44.29
CA GLU A 401 32.18 18.05 -44.08
C GLU A 401 31.00 18.21 -43.09
N MET A 402 31.20 18.92 -41.99
CA MET A 402 30.12 19.21 -41.04
C MET A 402 29.03 20.12 -41.63
N ALA A 403 29.41 21.10 -42.44
CA ALA A 403 28.44 21.94 -43.17
C ALA A 403 27.59 21.12 -44.14
N ASP A 404 28.21 20.20 -44.89
CA ASP A 404 27.52 19.32 -45.84
C ASP A 404 26.49 18.42 -45.10
N ARG A 405 26.84 17.92 -43.90
CA ARG A 405 25.90 17.13 -43.06
C ARG A 405 24.70 17.97 -42.57
N LEU A 406 24.89 19.26 -42.31
CA LEU A 406 23.82 20.17 -41.88
C LEU A 406 22.97 20.72 -43.03
N GLU A 407 23.44 20.67 -44.28
CA GLU A 407 22.78 21.31 -45.41
C GLU A 407 21.33 20.84 -45.60
N LYS A 408 21.04 19.54 -45.34
CA LYS A 408 19.66 18.98 -45.37
C LYS A 408 18.68 19.75 -44.48
N PHE A 409 19.15 20.22 -43.32
CA PHE A 409 18.35 20.91 -42.29
C PHE A 409 18.35 22.43 -42.43
N VAL A 410 19.12 22.97 -43.37
CA VAL A 410 19.19 24.42 -43.62
C VAL A 410 18.55 24.79 -44.96
N LYS A 411 18.93 24.10 -46.04
CA LYS A 411 18.45 24.36 -47.42
C LYS A 411 17.68 23.20 -48.04
N GLY A 412 17.78 22.01 -47.43
CA GLY A 412 17.18 20.79 -47.96
C GLY A 412 15.75 20.54 -47.51
N SER A 413 15.34 19.27 -47.63
CA SER A 413 13.98 18.80 -47.33
C SER A 413 13.57 18.97 -45.87
N ALA A 414 14.53 19.07 -44.93
CA ALA A 414 14.29 19.22 -43.50
C ALA A 414 14.48 20.65 -42.99
N SER A 415 14.62 21.64 -43.90
CA SER A 415 14.87 23.05 -43.56
C SER A 415 13.78 23.67 -42.68
N GLY A 416 12.54 23.21 -42.80
CA GLY A 416 11.42 23.70 -42.02
C GLY A 416 11.40 23.28 -40.56
N ILE A 417 12.27 22.37 -40.11
CA ILE A 417 12.16 21.80 -38.75
C ILE A 417 12.84 22.70 -37.71
N PHE A 418 14.14 23.00 -37.90
CA PHE A 418 14.98 23.67 -36.89
C PHE A 418 15.54 25.03 -37.31
N ASN A 419 15.36 25.46 -38.57
CA ASN A 419 15.93 26.70 -39.09
C ASN A 419 14.92 27.86 -39.09
N ALA A 420 14.27 28.10 -37.95
CA ALA A 420 13.34 29.21 -37.75
C ALA A 420 13.29 29.59 -36.27
N HIS A 421 12.95 30.84 -35.95
CA HIS A 421 12.75 31.29 -34.57
C HIS A 421 11.55 30.58 -33.93
N SER A 422 11.65 30.28 -32.63
CA SER A 422 10.52 29.69 -31.91
C SER A 422 9.32 30.65 -31.90
N ASN A 423 8.14 30.10 -32.15
CA ASN A 423 6.92 30.90 -32.32
C ASN A 423 5.70 30.38 -31.54
N PHE A 424 5.93 29.51 -30.56
CA PHE A 424 4.88 28.91 -29.74
C PHE A 424 5.23 28.99 -28.26
N ASP A 425 4.21 28.91 -27.42
CA ASP A 425 4.32 28.96 -25.97
C ASP A 425 3.29 28.00 -25.35
N ILE A 426 3.65 27.30 -24.29
CA ILE A 426 2.82 26.27 -23.67
C ILE A 426 1.89 26.93 -22.66
N LYS A 427 0.68 27.27 -23.09
CA LYS A 427 -0.31 27.93 -22.22
C LYS A 427 -1.40 26.99 -21.74
N ASN A 428 -1.66 25.91 -22.47
CA ASN A 428 -2.71 24.96 -22.12
C ASN A 428 -2.20 23.95 -21.07
N PRO A 429 -2.94 23.72 -19.97
CA PRO A 429 -2.57 22.72 -18.97
C PRO A 429 -2.53 21.28 -19.52
N PHE A 430 -3.13 21.02 -20.69
CA PHE A 430 -2.97 19.77 -21.40
C PHE A 430 -2.38 20.03 -22.79
N THR A 431 -1.10 19.72 -22.98
CA THR A 431 -0.41 19.90 -24.27
C THR A 431 0.16 18.57 -24.76
N VAL A 432 -0.13 18.22 -26.01
CA VAL A 432 0.39 17.01 -26.66
C VAL A 432 1.22 17.42 -27.86
N PHE A 433 2.48 16.98 -27.88
CA PHE A 433 3.42 17.19 -28.98
C PHE A 433 3.45 15.95 -29.87
N GLY A 434 2.85 16.06 -31.06
CA GLY A 434 2.89 15.02 -32.08
C GLY A 434 4.18 15.10 -32.88
N ILE A 435 4.97 14.03 -32.89
CA ILE A 435 6.25 13.96 -33.62
C ILE A 435 6.30 12.86 -34.68
N ARG A 436 5.18 12.19 -34.96
CA ARG A 436 5.11 11.10 -35.94
C ARG A 436 5.62 11.49 -37.32
N ASP A 437 5.19 12.66 -37.79
CA ASP A 437 5.45 13.08 -39.17
C ASP A 437 6.88 13.68 -39.31
N LEU A 438 7.64 13.84 -38.21
CA LEU A 438 9.08 14.12 -38.25
C LEU A 438 9.89 12.89 -38.68
N GLU A 439 9.45 11.68 -38.30
CA GLU A 439 10.16 10.43 -38.62
C GLU A 439 10.12 10.10 -40.12
N GLU A 440 9.09 10.54 -40.84
CA GLU A 440 9.00 10.40 -42.30
C GLU A 440 9.92 11.39 -43.06
N GLU A 441 10.31 12.50 -42.43
CA GLU A 441 11.12 13.57 -43.04
C GLU A 441 12.62 13.53 -42.65
N MET A 442 12.96 12.88 -41.53
CA MET A 442 14.33 12.68 -41.03
C MET A 442 15.01 11.48 -41.68
#